data_AF-A0A7S1HC71-F1
#
_entry.id   AF-A0A7S1HC71-F1
#
_cell.length_a   1.000
_cell.length_b   1.000
_cell.length_c   1.000
_cell.angle_alpha   90.00
_cell.angle_beta   90.00
_cell.angle_gamma   90.00
#
_symmetry.space_group_name_H-M   'P 1'
#
loop_
_entity.id
_entity.type
_entity.pdbx_description
1 polymer ?
#
loop_
_entity_poly.entity_id
_entity_poly.type
_entity_poly.pdbx_seq_one_letter_code
_entity_poly.pdbx_strand_id
1 'polypeptide(L)'
;MGAHYVEFVEAWKLFGRGLAFMGNWHTLFMGLLTVLSIFIVSEKMLNISFKVEFTIFAAGCIFPTTFSASNAFSRREKAIQDLGKLKANIIALFHHFIFFDIGGKSEAAAEAKTLFGPLVDHIEMYCRNDKSTQVCTIVDARDGERGAESAAHYIYDDFVMICQALQDAGTKHFGHSGQKAVENTNRSWNYVHDAIASLEGLRSVRTTSTPLGLRIFCHFLLHSSCILLAPFWVHYCSTERIKPASEFAGLGEDIQMADGGG
;
A
#
# COMPACT_ATOMS: atom_id res chain seq x y z
N MET A 1 20.44 -17.86 24.41
CA MET A 1 19.18 -17.46 25.09
C MET A 1 18.60 -16.13 24.61
N GLY A 2 19.35 -15.22 23.96
CA GLY A 2 18.81 -13.92 23.54
C GLY A 2 17.82 -13.95 22.36
N ALA A 3 18.00 -14.84 21.38
CA ALA A 3 17.18 -14.85 20.15
C ALA A 3 15.70 -15.18 20.40
N HIS A 4 15.41 -16.20 21.20
CA HIS A 4 14.02 -16.58 21.54
C HIS A 4 13.28 -15.52 22.35
N TYR A 5 13.99 -14.69 23.12
CA TYR A 5 13.37 -13.60 23.87
C TYR A 5 12.93 -12.46 22.95
N VAL A 6 13.71 -12.17 21.88
CA VAL A 6 13.35 -11.15 20.89
C VAL A 6 12.11 -11.56 20.09
N GLU A 7 12.04 -12.81 19.62
CA GLU A 7 10.86 -13.35 18.93
C GLU A 7 9.60 -13.32 19.79
N PHE A 8 9.73 -13.68 21.08
CA PHE A 8 8.61 -13.65 22.02
C PHE A 8 8.10 -12.22 22.26
N VAL A 9 9.00 -11.24 22.42
CA VAL A 9 8.62 -9.84 22.62
C VAL A 9 7.96 -9.25 21.36
N GLU A 10 8.40 -9.63 20.16
CA GLU A 10 7.75 -9.22 18.91
C GLU A 10 6.36 -9.83 18.75
N ALA A 11 6.22 -11.14 19.05
CA ALA A 11 4.93 -11.81 19.05
C ALA A 11 3.96 -11.18 20.07
N TRP A 12 4.44 -10.80 21.25
CA TRP A 12 3.63 -10.14 22.27
C TRP A 12 3.20 -8.74 21.85
N LYS A 13 4.06 -7.98 21.17
CA LYS A 13 3.70 -6.67 20.60
C LYS A 13 2.66 -6.80 19.49
N LEU A 14 2.77 -7.83 18.64
CA LEU A 14 1.77 -8.15 17.62
C LEU A 14 0.42 -8.51 18.25
N PHE A 15 0.43 -9.34 19.29
CA PHE A 15 -0.77 -9.72 20.02
C PHE A 15 -1.43 -8.52 20.72
N GLY A 16 -0.64 -7.68 21.39
CA GLY A 16 -1.14 -6.46 22.03
C GLY A 16 -1.75 -5.46 21.02
N ARG A 17 -1.16 -5.34 19.83
CA ARG A 17 -1.75 -4.55 18.72
C ARG A 17 -3.05 -5.18 18.21
N GLY A 18 -3.13 -6.50 18.13
CA GLY A 18 -4.37 -7.21 17.78
C GLY A 18 -5.49 -6.98 18.80
N LEU A 19 -5.16 -7.02 20.08
CA LEU A 19 -6.10 -6.74 21.19
C LEU A 19 -6.56 -5.28 21.18
N ALA A 20 -5.65 -4.33 20.96
CA ALA A 20 -5.98 -2.93 20.80
C ALA A 20 -6.88 -2.69 19.58
N PHE A 21 -6.66 -3.45 18.49
CA PHE A 21 -7.53 -3.42 17.31
C PHE A 21 -8.92 -4.00 17.59
N MET A 22 -9.04 -5.10 18.35
CA MET A 22 -10.34 -5.63 18.77
C MET A 22 -11.10 -4.67 19.68
N GLY A 23 -10.38 -3.92 20.52
CA GLY A 23 -10.93 -2.86 21.36
C GLY A 23 -11.32 -1.59 20.60
N ASN A 24 -11.17 -1.56 19.28
CA ASN A 24 -11.61 -0.43 18.48
C ASN A 24 -13.14 -0.31 18.56
N TRP A 25 -13.64 0.92 18.69
CA TRP A 25 -15.07 1.17 18.84
C TRP A 25 -15.88 0.59 17.67
N HIS A 26 -15.31 0.62 16.47
CA HIS A 26 -15.93 0.10 15.26
C HIS A 26 -16.15 -1.43 15.31
N THR A 27 -15.18 -2.20 15.78
CA THR A 27 -15.29 -3.66 15.89
C THR A 27 -16.30 -4.07 16.98
N LEU A 28 -16.32 -3.33 18.10
CA LEU A 28 -17.32 -3.53 19.14
C LEU A 28 -18.74 -3.22 18.63
N PHE A 29 -18.91 -2.14 17.87
CA PHE A 29 -20.19 -1.79 17.25
C PHE A 29 -20.69 -2.88 16.30
N MET A 30 -19.80 -3.43 15.45
CA MET A 30 -20.14 -4.51 14.51
C MET A 30 -20.54 -5.80 15.24
N GLY A 31 -19.83 -6.14 16.33
CA GLY A 31 -20.18 -7.28 17.19
C GLY A 31 -21.56 -7.11 17.82
N LEU A 32 -21.81 -5.95 18.42
CA LEU A 32 -23.11 -5.60 19.01
C LEU A 32 -24.23 -5.68 17.97
N LEU A 33 -24.02 -5.11 16.79
CA LEU A 33 -25.01 -5.09 15.71
C LEU A 33 -25.34 -6.51 15.21
N THR A 34 -24.36 -7.41 15.22
CA THR A 34 -24.57 -8.83 14.86
C THR A 34 -25.42 -9.55 15.91
N VAL A 35 -25.10 -9.38 17.21
CA VAL A 35 -25.88 -9.97 18.31
C VAL A 35 -27.30 -9.43 18.33
N LEU A 36 -27.48 -8.12 18.15
CA LEU A 36 -28.80 -7.49 18.05
C LEU A 36 -29.60 -8.03 16.86
N SER A 37 -28.97 -8.18 15.70
CA SER A 37 -29.62 -8.74 14.51
C SER A 37 -30.11 -10.17 14.75
N ILE A 38 -29.30 -11.02 15.39
CA ILE A 38 -29.69 -12.39 15.76
C ILE A 38 -30.84 -12.37 16.78
N PHE A 39 -30.77 -11.51 17.79
CA PHE A 39 -31.80 -11.40 18.83
C PHE A 39 -33.16 -10.97 18.25
N ILE A 40 -33.17 -9.99 17.35
CA ILE A 40 -34.39 -9.49 16.69
C ILE A 40 -35.03 -10.57 15.79
N VAL A 41 -34.20 -11.37 15.11
CA VAL A 41 -34.67 -12.42 14.19
C VAL A 41 -35.08 -13.71 14.93
N SER A 42 -34.61 -13.89 16.17
CA SER A 42 -34.95 -15.04 17.01
C SER A 42 -36.46 -15.23 17.18
N GLU A 43 -36.87 -16.48 17.42
CA GLU A 43 -38.27 -16.96 17.44
C GLU A 43 -39.22 -16.15 18.35
N LYS A 44 -38.69 -15.35 19.28
CA LYS A 44 -39.48 -14.55 20.22
C LYS A 44 -40.07 -13.27 19.64
N MET A 45 -39.59 -12.76 18.50
CA MET A 45 -40.03 -11.46 17.95
C MET A 45 -40.58 -11.56 16.52
N LEU A 46 -39.82 -12.11 15.57
CA LEU A 46 -40.19 -12.04 14.13
C LEU A 46 -40.32 -13.38 13.40
N ASN A 47 -39.75 -14.48 13.91
CA ASN A 47 -39.82 -15.84 13.30
C ASN A 47 -39.59 -15.85 11.77
N ILE A 48 -38.61 -15.08 11.31
CA ILE A 48 -38.24 -15.02 9.90
C ILE A 48 -37.07 -15.97 9.69
N SER A 49 -37.34 -17.10 9.03
CA SER A 49 -36.33 -18.09 8.65
C SER A 49 -36.21 -18.14 7.14
N PHE A 50 -35.04 -17.76 6.60
CA PHE A 50 -34.74 -17.87 5.18
C PHE A 50 -33.62 -18.87 4.94
N LYS A 51 -33.86 -19.78 3.99
CA LYS A 51 -32.83 -20.66 3.43
C LYS A 51 -32.05 -19.87 2.37
N VAL A 52 -31.14 -19.03 2.81
CA VAL A 52 -30.18 -18.35 1.91
C VAL A 52 -28.93 -19.21 1.81
N GLU A 53 -28.44 -19.42 0.60
CA GLU A 53 -27.16 -20.08 0.39
C GLU A 53 -26.01 -19.13 0.75
N PHE A 54 -25.20 -19.51 1.74
CA PHE A 54 -24.06 -18.72 2.20
C PHE A 54 -23.08 -18.37 1.07
N THR A 55 -23.01 -19.21 0.03
CA THR A 55 -22.18 -19.02 -1.17
C THR A 55 -22.41 -17.67 -1.86
N ILE A 56 -23.67 -17.22 -1.97
CA ILE A 56 -24.01 -15.94 -2.64
C ILE A 56 -23.42 -14.77 -1.86
N PHE A 57 -23.53 -14.84 -0.53
CA PHE A 57 -23.01 -13.81 0.36
C PHE A 57 -21.47 -13.79 0.34
N ALA A 58 -20.85 -14.97 0.42
CA ALA A 58 -19.40 -15.12 0.36
C ALA A 58 -18.84 -14.59 -0.96
N ALA A 59 -19.43 -14.96 -2.10
CA ALA A 59 -19.03 -14.47 -3.42
C ALA A 59 -19.15 -12.94 -3.52
N GLY A 60 -20.24 -12.37 -2.99
CA GLY A 60 -20.48 -10.93 -2.95
C GLY A 60 -19.43 -10.14 -2.16
N CYS A 61 -18.83 -10.72 -1.12
CA CYS A 61 -17.79 -10.06 -0.31
C CYS A 61 -16.37 -10.31 -0.84
N ILE A 62 -16.08 -11.53 -1.27
CA ILE A 62 -14.73 -11.92 -1.71
C ILE A 62 -14.35 -11.16 -2.98
N PHE A 63 -15.27 -11.01 -3.93
CA PHE A 63 -14.97 -10.37 -5.21
C PHE A 63 -14.53 -8.89 -5.03
N PRO A 64 -15.31 -7.99 -4.40
CA PRO A 64 -14.90 -6.60 -4.22
C PRO A 64 -13.62 -6.46 -3.39
N THR A 65 -13.46 -7.32 -2.38
CA THR A 65 -12.28 -7.34 -1.52
C THR A 65 -11.02 -7.69 -2.31
N THR A 66 -11.07 -8.74 -3.14
CA THR A 66 -9.93 -9.16 -3.98
C THR A 66 -9.60 -8.14 -5.05
N PHE A 67 -10.60 -7.54 -5.70
CA PHE A 67 -10.39 -6.45 -6.66
C PHE A 67 -9.78 -5.21 -6.00
N SER A 68 -10.24 -4.84 -4.80
CA SER A 68 -9.68 -3.72 -4.05
C SER A 68 -8.21 -3.98 -3.68
N ALA A 69 -7.91 -5.19 -3.18
CA ALA A 69 -6.55 -5.60 -2.83
C ALA A 69 -5.63 -5.60 -4.06
N SER A 70 -6.06 -6.20 -5.17
CA SER A 70 -5.29 -6.25 -6.43
C SER A 70 -4.96 -4.84 -6.94
N ASN A 71 -5.94 -3.94 -6.95
CA ASN A 71 -5.73 -2.54 -7.35
C ASN A 71 -4.76 -1.80 -6.40
N ALA A 72 -4.81 -2.09 -5.10
CA ALA A 72 -3.87 -1.52 -4.13
C ALA A 72 -2.44 -2.02 -4.37
N PHE A 73 -2.26 -3.31 -4.66
CA PHE A 73 -0.95 -3.88 -4.98
C PHE A 73 -0.39 -3.35 -6.30
N SER A 74 -1.20 -3.27 -7.35
CA SER A 74 -0.78 -2.70 -8.64
C SER A 74 -0.30 -1.26 -8.50
N ARG A 75 -0.99 -0.43 -7.70
CA ARG A 75 -0.55 0.95 -7.41
C ARG A 75 0.76 0.99 -6.63
N ARG A 76 0.92 0.13 -5.62
CA ARG A 76 2.17 0.03 -4.84
C ARG A 76 3.33 -0.37 -5.74
N GLU A 77 3.13 -1.38 -6.58
CA GLU A 77 4.13 -1.87 -7.52
C GLU A 77 4.57 -0.78 -8.49
N LYS A 78 3.60 -0.06 -9.08
CA LYS A 78 3.89 1.08 -9.96
C LYS A 78 4.71 2.16 -9.25
N ALA A 79 4.34 2.55 -8.02
CA ALA A 79 5.11 3.53 -7.25
C ALA A 79 6.55 3.08 -6.97
N ILE A 80 6.75 1.79 -6.64
CA ILE A 80 8.08 1.22 -6.40
C ILE A 80 8.90 1.22 -7.69
N GLN A 81 8.30 0.85 -8.83
CA GLN A 81 8.97 0.87 -10.12
C GLN A 81 9.37 2.28 -10.54
N ASP A 82 8.48 3.26 -10.40
CA ASP A 82 8.76 4.66 -10.73
C ASP A 82 9.84 5.25 -9.80
N LEU A 83 9.79 4.93 -8.50
CA LEU A 83 10.85 5.32 -7.56
C LEU A 83 12.20 4.66 -7.88
N GLY A 84 12.18 3.38 -8.28
CA GLY A 84 13.37 2.65 -8.70
C GLY A 84 14.02 3.26 -9.95
N LYS A 85 13.21 3.61 -10.95
CA LYS A 85 13.67 4.32 -12.17
C LYS A 85 14.22 5.70 -11.84
N LEU A 86 13.50 6.48 -11.03
CA LEU A 86 13.95 7.79 -10.56
C LEU A 86 15.34 7.70 -9.91
N LYS A 87 15.51 6.79 -8.95
CA LYS A 87 16.79 6.55 -8.29
C LYS A 87 17.88 6.13 -9.28
N ALA A 88 17.59 5.19 -10.17
CA ALA A 88 18.55 4.70 -11.15
C ALA A 88 19.04 5.82 -12.07
N ASN A 89 18.13 6.68 -12.55
CA ASN A 89 18.45 7.79 -13.44
C ASN A 89 19.24 8.89 -12.72
N ILE A 90 18.89 9.24 -11.48
CA ILE A 90 19.66 10.20 -10.67
C ILE A 90 21.07 9.69 -10.42
N ILE A 91 21.22 8.42 -10.04
CA ILE A 91 22.54 7.81 -9.80
C ILE A 91 23.35 7.75 -11.10
N ALA A 92 22.72 7.38 -12.22
CA ALA A 92 23.38 7.35 -13.52
C ALA A 92 23.87 8.75 -13.93
N LEU A 93 23.05 9.78 -13.72
CA LEU A 93 23.40 11.17 -13.98
C LEU A 93 24.55 11.64 -13.07
N PHE A 94 24.48 11.35 -11.77
CA PHE A 94 25.55 11.67 -10.81
C PHE A 94 26.89 11.04 -11.21
N HIS A 95 26.88 9.75 -11.57
CA HIS A 95 28.09 9.08 -12.06
C HIS A 95 28.57 9.67 -13.39
N HIS A 96 27.66 10.11 -14.25
CA HIS A 96 28.01 10.77 -15.50
C HIS A 96 28.75 12.10 -15.26
N PHE A 97 28.31 12.89 -14.27
CA PHE A 97 29.03 14.10 -13.83
C PHE A 97 30.42 13.79 -13.26
N ILE A 98 30.57 12.69 -12.51
CA ILE A 98 31.85 12.34 -11.87
C ILE A 98 32.86 11.75 -12.85
N PHE A 99 32.44 10.82 -13.71
CA PHE A 99 33.38 10.03 -14.51
C PHE A 99 33.88 10.72 -15.78
N PHE A 100 33.09 11.63 -16.35
CA PHE A 100 33.42 12.21 -17.65
C PHE A 100 34.29 13.48 -17.58
N ASP A 101 34.55 13.99 -16.38
CA ASP A 101 35.55 15.01 -16.14
C ASP A 101 36.97 14.45 -16.42
N ILE A 102 37.46 14.59 -17.66
CA ILE A 102 38.84 14.20 -18.00
C ILE A 102 39.80 15.08 -17.19
N GLY A 103 40.33 14.51 -16.11
CA GLY A 103 41.35 15.16 -15.31
C GLY A 103 41.31 14.77 -13.84
N GLY A 104 40.19 14.22 -13.35
CA GLY A 104 40.07 13.69 -11.98
C GLY A 104 40.42 14.71 -10.88
N LYS A 105 40.38 16.00 -11.20
CA LYS A 105 40.80 17.11 -10.33
C LYS A 105 39.77 18.24 -10.25
N SER A 106 38.59 18.13 -10.85
CA SER A 106 37.75 19.32 -11.03
C SER A 106 36.69 19.55 -9.95
N GLU A 107 36.48 20.86 -9.78
CA GLU A 107 35.34 21.58 -9.21
C GLU A 107 33.97 20.92 -9.50
N ALA A 108 33.79 20.29 -10.66
CA ALA A 108 32.51 19.69 -11.08
C ALA A 108 32.08 18.47 -10.25
N ALA A 109 33.00 17.68 -9.71
CA ALA A 109 32.66 16.54 -8.85
C ALA A 109 32.22 17.01 -7.43
N ALA A 110 32.77 18.14 -6.97
CA ALA A 110 32.33 18.78 -5.73
C ALA A 110 30.96 19.44 -5.94
N GLU A 111 30.77 20.12 -7.08
CA GLU A 111 29.52 20.74 -7.50
C GLU A 111 28.38 19.73 -7.66
N ALA A 112 28.66 18.55 -8.25
CA ALA A 112 27.69 17.47 -8.35
C ALA A 112 27.15 17.06 -6.97
N LYS A 113 28.01 16.88 -5.96
CA LYS A 113 27.53 16.55 -4.61
C LYS A 113 26.66 17.64 -4.00
N THR A 114 26.97 18.91 -4.25
CA THR A 114 26.16 20.03 -3.77
C THR A 114 24.81 20.17 -4.48
N LEU A 115 24.68 19.67 -5.71
CA LEU A 115 23.43 19.67 -6.47
C LEU A 115 22.56 18.45 -6.17
N PHE A 116 23.15 17.25 -6.14
CA PHE A 116 22.39 16.01 -5.97
C PHE A 116 21.99 15.71 -4.52
N GLY A 117 22.70 16.24 -3.53
CA GLY A 117 22.35 16.10 -2.11
C GLY A 117 20.97 16.68 -1.80
N PRO A 118 20.75 17.99 -2.02
CA PRO A 118 19.46 18.64 -1.82
C PRO A 118 18.33 17.97 -2.61
N LEU A 119 18.59 17.59 -3.87
CA LEU A 119 17.60 16.88 -4.70
C LEU A 119 17.09 15.61 -4.02
N VAL A 120 18.00 14.78 -3.50
CA VAL A 120 17.63 13.51 -2.84
C VAL A 120 16.87 13.80 -1.54
N ASP A 121 17.31 14.79 -0.76
CA ASP A 121 16.65 15.19 0.48
C ASP A 121 15.23 15.70 0.23
N HIS A 122 15.03 16.53 -0.80
CA HIS A 122 13.71 17.02 -1.20
C HIS A 122 12.81 15.91 -1.75
N ILE A 123 13.36 14.95 -2.52
CA ILE A 123 12.63 13.76 -2.97
C ILE A 123 12.22 12.89 -1.77
N GLU A 124 13.10 12.70 -0.79
CA GLU A 124 12.80 11.95 0.42
C GLU A 124 11.72 12.66 1.24
N MET A 125 11.85 13.97 1.45
CA MET A 125 10.84 14.78 2.12
C MET A 125 9.49 14.69 1.40
N TYR A 126 9.51 14.77 0.07
CA TYR A 126 8.31 14.59 -0.74
C TYR A 126 7.69 13.21 -0.50
N CYS A 127 8.47 12.13 -0.50
CA CYS A 127 7.96 10.77 -0.31
C CYS A 127 7.47 10.49 1.12
N ARG A 128 8.08 11.10 2.15
CA ARG A 128 7.75 10.88 3.56
C ARG A 128 6.52 11.66 4.03
N ASN A 129 6.35 12.90 3.58
CA ASN A 129 5.26 13.74 4.06
C ASN A 129 3.90 13.17 3.67
N ASP A 130 2.91 13.25 4.56
CA ASP A 130 1.53 12.85 4.24
C ASP A 130 0.91 13.87 3.26
N LYS A 131 -0.12 13.43 2.51
CA LYS A 131 -0.85 14.27 1.54
C LYS A 131 -1.42 15.54 2.16
N SER A 132 -1.84 15.49 3.44
CA SER A 132 -2.37 16.65 4.17
C SER A 132 -1.27 17.62 4.60
N THR A 133 -0.08 17.11 4.91
CA THR A 133 1.05 17.92 5.37
C THR A 133 1.73 18.68 4.22
N GLN A 134 1.68 18.16 2.99
CA GLN A 134 2.32 18.81 1.83
C GLN A 134 1.66 20.10 1.35
N VAL A 135 0.37 20.30 1.61
CA VAL A 135 -0.32 21.56 1.27
C VAL A 135 0.14 22.70 2.20
N CYS A 136 0.72 22.35 3.36
CA CYS A 136 1.10 23.28 4.41
C CYS A 136 2.50 23.04 4.97
N THR A 137 3.40 22.34 4.26
CA THR A 137 4.79 22.31 4.69
C THR A 137 5.36 23.69 4.45
N ILE A 138 5.29 24.52 5.50
CA ILE A 138 6.16 25.66 5.67
C ILE A 138 7.56 25.06 5.77
N VAL A 139 8.21 24.89 4.63
CA VAL A 139 9.64 24.64 4.61
C VAL A 139 10.23 25.98 5.02
N ASP A 140 10.97 26.01 6.13
CA ASP A 140 11.67 27.21 6.59
C ASP A 140 12.66 27.62 5.49
N ALA A 141 12.20 28.51 4.61
CA ALA A 141 13.03 29.15 3.63
C ALA A 141 14.15 29.87 4.39
N ARG A 142 15.39 29.68 3.94
CA ARG A 142 16.61 30.32 4.47
C ARG A 142 16.52 31.85 4.58
N ASP A 143 15.47 32.48 4.05
CA ASP A 143 15.30 33.93 3.94
C ASP A 143 13.98 34.48 4.53
N GLY A 144 13.44 33.88 5.60
CA GLY A 144 12.47 34.57 6.48
C GLY A 144 11.06 34.85 5.93
N GLU A 145 10.76 34.47 4.68
CA GLU A 145 9.40 34.52 4.14
C GLU A 145 8.69 33.16 4.28
N ARG A 146 7.65 33.11 5.12
CA ARG A 146 6.81 31.92 5.32
C ARG A 146 5.86 31.73 4.14
N GLY A 147 6.32 31.06 3.09
CA GLY A 147 5.50 30.57 1.98
C GLY A 147 4.98 29.16 2.23
N ALA A 148 3.74 28.87 1.82
CA ALA A 148 3.23 27.49 1.73
C ALA A 148 3.65 26.90 0.37
N GLU A 149 4.86 26.36 0.29
CA GLU A 149 5.38 25.73 -0.92
C GLU A 149 5.27 24.20 -0.83
N SER A 150 4.70 23.59 -1.86
CA SER A 150 4.65 22.13 -1.96
C SER A 150 6.07 21.61 -2.19
N ALA A 151 6.50 20.59 -1.42
CA ALA A 151 7.80 19.95 -1.54
C ALA A 151 8.18 19.51 -2.97
N ALA A 152 7.19 19.39 -3.86
CA ALA A 152 7.42 19.12 -5.28
C ALA A 152 8.15 20.27 -6.00
N HIS A 153 7.89 21.53 -5.64
CA HIS A 153 8.49 22.69 -6.30
C HIS A 153 10.00 22.73 -6.14
N TYR A 154 10.50 22.53 -4.92
CA TYR A 154 11.94 22.43 -4.66
C TYR A 154 12.62 21.35 -5.51
N ILE A 155 11.96 20.21 -5.75
CA ILE A 155 12.51 19.15 -6.59
C ILE A 155 12.65 19.62 -8.04
N TYR A 156 11.68 20.38 -8.58
CA TYR A 156 11.81 20.95 -9.93
C TYR A 156 12.87 22.03 -9.98
N ASP A 157 12.98 22.87 -8.94
CA ASP A 157 14.03 23.89 -8.86
C ASP A 157 15.42 23.25 -8.85
N ASP A 158 15.60 22.15 -8.10
CA ASP A 158 16.83 21.36 -8.12
C ASP A 158 17.10 20.76 -9.51
N PHE A 159 16.06 20.24 -10.19
CA PHE A 159 16.20 19.76 -11.58
C PHE A 159 16.59 20.89 -12.53
N VAL A 160 16.07 22.11 -12.34
CA VAL A 160 16.46 23.29 -13.13
C VAL A 160 17.93 23.63 -12.88
N MET A 161 18.38 23.62 -11.62
CA MET A 161 19.79 23.84 -11.27
C MET A 161 20.70 22.78 -11.92
N ILE A 162 20.30 21.52 -11.91
CA ILE A 162 21.04 20.44 -12.57
C ILE A 162 21.05 20.62 -14.10
N CYS A 163 19.94 21.03 -14.70
CA CYS A 163 19.88 21.35 -16.13
C CYS A 163 20.82 22.51 -16.50
N GLN A 164 20.88 23.55 -15.65
CA GLN A 164 21.78 24.69 -15.83
C GLN A 164 23.24 24.25 -15.72
N ALA A 165 23.59 23.49 -14.69
CA ALA A 165 24.94 22.92 -14.53
C ALA A 165 25.32 22.03 -15.73
N LEU A 166 24.37 21.26 -16.27
CA LEU A 166 24.58 20.44 -17.46
C LEU A 166 24.80 21.29 -18.73
N GLN A 167 24.07 22.40 -18.85
CA GLN A 167 24.20 23.34 -19.96
C GLN A 167 25.55 24.08 -19.91
N ASP A 168 25.96 24.54 -18.72
CA ASP A 168 27.22 25.24 -18.49
C ASP A 168 28.43 24.32 -18.69
N ALA A 169 28.30 23.06 -18.25
CA ALA A 169 29.28 22.01 -18.52
C ALA A 169 29.45 21.74 -20.03
N GLY A 170 28.38 21.93 -20.81
CA GLY A 170 28.36 21.87 -22.26
C GLY A 170 28.97 20.58 -22.82
N THR A 171 29.81 20.69 -23.86
CA THR A 171 30.61 19.56 -24.40
C THR A 171 32.01 19.49 -23.79
N LYS A 172 32.43 20.51 -23.04
CA LYS A 172 33.81 20.66 -22.55
C LYS A 172 34.14 19.68 -21.43
N HIS A 173 33.16 19.39 -20.57
CA HIS A 173 33.34 18.53 -19.40
C HIS A 173 32.94 17.07 -19.62
N PHE A 174 32.36 16.69 -20.78
CA PHE A 174 31.96 15.30 -21.07
C PHE A 174 32.97 14.50 -21.89
N GLY A 175 34.23 14.84 -21.67
CA GLY A 175 35.35 13.93 -21.81
C GLY A 175 35.77 13.52 -23.22
N HIS A 176 35.25 14.13 -24.27
CA HIS A 176 35.68 13.82 -25.63
C HIS A 176 35.57 15.09 -26.49
N SER A 177 36.49 15.31 -27.43
CA SER A 177 36.32 16.35 -28.46
C SER A 177 35.49 15.80 -29.63
N GLY A 178 34.62 16.63 -30.21
CA GLY A 178 33.85 16.28 -31.42
C GLY A 178 32.55 15.53 -31.13
N GLN A 179 32.18 14.58 -31.99
CA GLN A 179 30.86 13.93 -31.98
C GLN A 179 30.53 13.18 -30.68
N LYS A 180 31.52 12.54 -30.06
CA LYS A 180 31.35 11.79 -28.80
C LYS A 180 30.98 12.69 -27.61
N ALA A 181 31.40 13.95 -27.62
CA ALA A 181 31.01 14.94 -26.60
C ALA A 181 29.51 15.18 -26.63
N VAL A 182 28.98 15.37 -27.84
CA VAL A 182 27.57 15.64 -28.09
C VAL A 182 26.71 14.43 -27.69
N GLU A 183 27.16 13.22 -28.01
CA GLU A 183 26.47 11.98 -27.62
C GLU A 183 26.39 11.81 -26.09
N ASN A 184 27.47 12.10 -25.36
CA ASN A 184 27.48 12.03 -23.90
C ASN A 184 26.61 13.11 -23.24
N THR A 185 26.65 14.34 -23.76
CA THR A 185 25.76 15.41 -23.28
C THR A 185 24.30 15.03 -23.51
N ASN A 186 23.95 14.50 -24.69
CA ASN A 186 22.60 14.03 -24.98
C ASN A 186 22.15 12.89 -24.05
N ARG A 187 23.06 11.98 -23.70
CA ARG A 187 22.78 10.92 -22.72
C ARG A 187 22.44 11.47 -21.34
N SER A 188 23.13 12.53 -20.92
CA SER A 188 22.84 13.22 -19.64
C SER A 188 21.45 13.85 -19.65
N TRP A 189 21.09 14.52 -20.75
CA TRP A 189 19.74 15.07 -20.93
C TRP A 189 18.66 13.99 -20.88
N ASN A 190 18.91 12.83 -21.48
CA ASN A 190 17.99 11.70 -21.40
C ASN A 190 17.83 11.21 -19.95
N TYR A 191 18.90 11.15 -19.15
CA TYR A 191 18.79 10.78 -17.73
C TYR A 191 17.97 11.78 -16.92
N VAL A 192 18.16 13.09 -17.15
CA VAL A 192 17.34 14.12 -16.50
C VAL A 192 15.87 13.98 -16.91
N HIS A 193 15.61 13.86 -18.21
CA HIS A 193 14.25 13.67 -18.74
C HIS A 193 13.57 12.44 -18.12
N ASP A 194 14.25 11.30 -18.09
CA ASP A 194 13.69 10.06 -17.56
C ASP A 194 13.54 10.09 -16.04
N ALA A 195 14.39 10.85 -15.32
CA ALA A 195 14.22 11.12 -13.90
C ALA A 195 12.95 11.95 -13.65
N ILE A 196 12.76 13.04 -14.38
CA ILE A 196 11.55 13.90 -14.27
C ILE A 196 10.29 13.09 -14.63
N ALA A 197 10.32 12.32 -15.72
CA ALA A 197 9.19 11.46 -16.11
C ALA A 197 8.84 10.43 -15.03
N SER A 198 9.86 9.85 -14.38
CA SER A 198 9.65 8.91 -13.27
C SER A 198 9.10 9.60 -12.02
N LEU A 199 9.53 10.83 -11.73
CA LEU A 199 8.95 11.66 -10.66
C LEU A 199 7.48 11.95 -10.92
N GLU A 200 7.10 12.30 -12.15
CA GLU A 200 5.70 12.53 -12.52
C GLU A 200 4.86 11.26 -12.40
N GLY A 201 5.42 10.11 -12.77
CA GLY A 201 4.80 8.80 -12.54
C GLY A 201 4.50 8.58 -11.06
N LEU A 202 5.49 8.81 -10.21
CA LEU A 202 5.36 8.71 -8.75
C LEU A 202 4.31 9.69 -8.20
N ARG A 203 4.34 10.95 -8.68
CA ARG A 203 3.36 11.99 -8.33
C ARG A 203 1.96 11.58 -8.74
N SER A 204 1.77 11.03 -9.93
CA SER A 204 0.49 10.54 -10.44
C SER A 204 -0.09 9.44 -9.54
N VAL A 205 0.73 8.46 -9.12
CA VAL A 205 0.28 7.39 -8.22
C VAL A 205 -0.10 7.96 -6.84
N ARG A 206 0.67 8.94 -6.37
CA ARG A 206 0.41 9.64 -5.11
C ARG A 206 -0.89 10.43 -5.19
N THR A 207 -1.10 11.29 -6.18
CA THR A 207 -2.29 12.15 -6.29
C THR A 207 -3.55 11.35 -6.60
N THR A 208 -3.44 10.32 -7.44
CA THR A 208 -4.55 9.45 -7.78
C THR A 208 -5.02 8.68 -6.55
N SER A 209 -6.22 9.00 -6.06
CA SER A 209 -6.85 8.27 -4.98
C SER A 209 -7.52 7.00 -5.52
N THR A 210 -7.51 5.93 -4.74
CA THR A 210 -8.33 4.74 -5.05
C THR A 210 -9.79 5.15 -5.18
N PRO A 211 -10.56 4.56 -6.13
CA PRO A 211 -11.95 4.91 -6.31
C PRO A 211 -12.72 4.73 -5.00
N LEU A 212 -13.29 5.83 -4.52
CA LEU A 212 -14.01 5.90 -3.25
C LEU A 212 -15.20 4.92 -3.25
N GLY A 213 -15.84 4.73 -4.40
CA GLY A 213 -16.99 3.84 -4.57
C GLY A 213 -16.71 2.39 -4.17
N LEU A 214 -15.55 1.82 -4.53
CA LEU A 214 -15.24 0.43 -4.19
C LEU A 214 -15.03 0.25 -2.67
N ARG A 215 -14.41 1.24 -2.02
CA ARG A 215 -14.24 1.21 -0.56
C ARG A 215 -15.56 1.35 0.17
N ILE A 216 -16.41 2.29 -0.28
CA ILE A 216 -17.75 2.48 0.27
C ILE A 216 -18.58 1.21 0.07
N PHE A 217 -18.48 0.57 -1.09
CA PHE A 217 -19.20 -0.66 -1.39
C PHE A 217 -18.76 -1.82 -0.50
N CYS A 218 -17.44 -2.06 -0.34
CA CYS A 218 -16.94 -3.08 0.59
C CYS A 218 -17.39 -2.77 2.02
N HIS A 219 -17.31 -1.50 2.44
CA HIS A 219 -17.77 -1.07 3.76
C HIS A 219 -19.27 -1.37 3.93
N PHE A 220 -20.10 -0.99 2.96
CA PHE A 220 -21.54 -1.25 2.98
C PHE A 220 -21.84 -2.76 3.04
N LEU A 221 -21.21 -3.58 2.21
CA LEU A 221 -21.41 -5.02 2.20
C LEU A 221 -21.02 -5.66 3.54
N LEU A 222 -19.91 -5.24 4.14
CA LEU A 222 -19.50 -5.74 5.46
C LEU A 222 -20.52 -5.40 6.54
N HIS A 223 -21.13 -4.22 6.51
CA HIS A 223 -22.15 -3.85 7.51
C HIS A 223 -23.50 -4.54 7.24
N SER A 224 -23.92 -4.63 5.99
CA SER A 224 -25.17 -5.32 5.63
C SER A 224 -25.09 -6.83 5.84
N SER A 225 -23.88 -7.41 5.76
CA SER A 225 -23.61 -8.82 6.04
C SER A 225 -24.15 -9.30 7.38
N CYS A 226 -23.86 -8.55 8.44
CA CYS A 226 -24.19 -8.91 9.81
C CYS A 226 -25.71 -9.03 9.99
N ILE A 227 -26.47 -8.22 9.26
CA ILE A 227 -27.92 -8.20 9.29
C ILE A 227 -28.48 -9.33 8.41
N LEU A 228 -27.97 -9.46 7.18
CA LEU A 228 -28.47 -10.43 6.20
C LEU A 228 -28.16 -11.89 6.57
N LEU A 229 -27.07 -12.13 7.29
CA LEU A 229 -26.69 -13.47 7.77
C LEU A 229 -27.44 -13.89 9.04
N ALA A 230 -28.06 -12.97 9.78
CA ALA A 230 -28.72 -13.32 11.04
C ALA A 230 -29.84 -14.38 10.87
N PRO A 231 -30.75 -14.28 9.87
CA PRO A 231 -31.76 -15.32 9.61
C PRO A 231 -31.14 -16.67 9.20
N PHE A 232 -30.04 -16.64 8.46
CA PHE A 232 -29.31 -17.84 8.06
C PHE A 232 -28.79 -18.58 9.30
N TRP A 233 -28.17 -17.88 10.26
CA TRP A 233 -27.66 -18.49 11.49
C TRP A 233 -28.76 -19.06 12.37
N VAL A 234 -29.91 -18.38 12.46
CA VAL A 234 -31.07 -18.91 13.21
C VAL A 234 -31.57 -20.20 12.56
N HIS A 235 -31.77 -20.22 11.25
CA HIS A 235 -32.18 -21.43 10.51
C HIS A 235 -31.15 -22.56 10.66
N TYR A 236 -29.85 -22.26 10.57
CA TYR A 236 -28.77 -23.23 10.74
C TYR A 236 -28.81 -23.88 12.14
N CYS A 237 -28.88 -23.07 13.20
CA CYS A 237 -28.96 -23.55 14.58
C CYS A 237 -30.26 -24.31 14.90
N SER A 238 -31.36 -23.99 14.23
CA SER A 238 -32.62 -24.76 14.37
C SER A 238 -32.57 -26.08 13.62
N THR A 239 -31.90 -26.14 12.47
CA THR A 239 -31.76 -27.37 11.67
C THR A 239 -30.83 -28.39 12.36
N GLU A 240 -29.71 -27.95 12.94
CA GLU A 240 -28.79 -28.85 13.65
C GLU A 240 -29.37 -29.40 14.96
N ARG A 241 -30.29 -28.68 15.63
CA ARG A 241 -30.97 -29.17 16.83
C ARG A 241 -31.93 -30.34 16.56
N ILE A 242 -32.28 -30.61 15.30
CA ILE A 242 -33.21 -31.68 14.88
C ILE A 242 -32.45 -32.89 14.32
N LYS A 243 -31.19 -33.12 14.73
CA LYS A 243 -30.64 -34.48 14.69
C LYS A 243 -30.91 -35.15 16.03
N PRO A 244 -32.00 -35.93 16.18
CA PRO A 244 -32.22 -36.66 17.41
C PRO A 244 -31.05 -37.63 17.62
N ALA A 245 -30.57 -37.73 18.87
CA ALA A 245 -29.51 -38.64 19.27
C ALA A 245 -29.79 -40.12 18.90
N SER A 246 -31.02 -40.46 18.50
CA SER A 246 -31.39 -41.76 17.97
C SER A 246 -30.70 -42.15 16.65
N GLU A 247 -30.20 -41.19 15.86
CA GLU A 247 -29.46 -41.51 14.62
C GLU A 247 -27.99 -41.89 14.88
N PHE A 248 -27.43 -41.49 16.02
CA PHE A 248 -26.10 -41.92 16.46
C PHE A 248 -26.12 -43.26 17.22
N ALA A 249 -27.29 -43.70 17.70
CA ALA A 249 -27.45 -45.00 18.34
C ALA A 249 -27.58 -46.16 17.32
N GLY A 250 -28.00 -45.88 16.07
CA GLY A 250 -28.15 -46.89 15.02
C GLY A 250 -26.85 -47.33 14.32
N LEU A 251 -25.75 -46.60 14.49
CA LEU A 251 -24.44 -46.94 13.90
C LEU A 251 -23.61 -47.92 14.77
N GLY A 252 -24.13 -48.32 15.93
CA GLY A 252 -23.50 -49.30 16.83
C GLY A 252 -24.00 -50.75 16.67
N GLU A 253 -25.18 -50.97 16.09
CA GLU A 253 -25.76 -52.31 15.95
C GLU A 253 -25.41 -53.03 14.63
N ASP A 254 -25.03 -52.30 13.58
CA ASP A 254 -24.74 -52.90 12.26
C ASP A 254 -23.35 -53.57 12.15
N ILE A 255 -22.52 -53.53 13.21
CA ILE A 255 -21.19 -54.17 13.22
C ILE A 255 -21.22 -55.56 13.89
N GLN A 256 -22.31 -55.97 14.55
CA GLN A 256 -22.36 -57.24 15.30
C GLN A 256 -23.02 -58.44 14.58
N MET A 257 -23.44 -58.31 13.32
CA MET A 257 -24.13 -59.39 12.58
C MET A 257 -23.31 -60.04 11.46
N ALA A 258 -22.00 -59.78 11.35
CA ALA A 258 -21.15 -60.35 10.29
C ALA A 258 -20.16 -61.43 10.76
N ASP A 259 -20.39 -62.05 11.92
CA ASP A 259 -19.60 -63.20 12.37
C ASP A 259 -20.49 -64.28 13.00
N GLY A 260 -20.92 -65.25 12.19
CA GLY A 260 -21.65 -66.41 12.68
C GLY A 260 -22.45 -67.16 11.64
N GLY A 261 -21.83 -68.12 10.94
CA GLY A 261 -22.56 -69.27 10.41
C GLY A 261 -21.99 -69.90 9.13
N GLY A 262 -21.21 -70.98 9.33
CA GLY A 262 -21.33 -72.26 8.61
C GLY A 262 -20.95 -72.33 7.14
#